data_AF-A0A2D5ARE9-F1
#
_entry.id   AF-A0A2D5ARE9-F1
#
_cell.length_a   1.000
_cell.length_b   1.000
_cell.length_c   1.000
_cell.angle_alpha   90.00
_cell.angle_beta   90.00
_cell.angle_gamma   90.00
#
_symmetry.space_group_name_H-M   'P 1'
#
loop_
_entity.id
_entity.type
_entity.pdbx_description
1 polymer ?
#
loop_
_entity_poly.entity_id
_entity_poly.type
_entity_poly.pdbx_seq_one_letter_code
_entity_poly.pdbx_strand_id
1 'polypeptide(L)'
;MSLPAIVERFAFERTAGSLRNAMSQDERFERVDRELWGLKEWGLGSYGGIRSVIREHLAGNGGEANLDELVERITGRYSVSASSVIAYANAAPFETVEGTVRTMRSSRTADKPPERTRRLFRRPNGWAYRITVSPDHLRGSGFVAPTAMANLLDIGAGTTLQLDSRLGPQVIAWTGLQPSFGSIRRFLLDADVEANTDAFLTVSIDRVFDFEAVRAKTGDPTHDLLALIGAPENTGDVWERVALAANQDPSTPFVSVVDVFRSRGDDDIADILVGQRHELDPGAEEAVISAAAPDVSYIMDLL
;
A
#
# COMPACT_ATOMS: atom_id res chain seq x y z
N MET A 1 5.11 13.66 30.00
CA MET A 1 6.49 14.01 29.59
C MET A 1 6.67 13.63 28.12
N SER A 2 7.46 14.38 27.32
CA SER A 2 7.68 14.05 25.90
C SER A 2 8.65 12.87 25.75
N LEU A 3 8.51 12.10 24.67
CA LEU A 3 9.42 10.97 24.38
C LEU A 3 10.90 11.36 24.36
N PRO A 4 11.33 12.47 23.70
CA PRO A 4 12.73 12.91 23.75
C PRO A 4 13.21 13.18 25.18
N ALA A 5 12.41 13.87 26.00
CA ALA A 5 12.76 14.18 27.38
C ALA A 5 12.78 12.95 28.30
N ILE A 6 12.04 11.90 27.96
CA ILE A 6 12.14 10.60 28.65
C ILE A 6 13.44 9.89 28.21
N VAL A 7 13.73 9.86 26.91
CA VAL A 7 14.97 9.26 26.36
C VAL A 7 16.23 9.87 26.97
N GLU A 8 16.29 11.20 27.09
CA GLU A 8 17.42 11.91 27.72
C GLU A 8 17.68 11.50 29.18
N ARG A 9 16.69 10.91 29.86
CA ARG A 9 16.83 10.41 31.24
C ARG A 9 17.31 8.97 31.34
N PHE A 10 17.41 8.23 30.23
CA PHE A 10 17.93 6.87 30.26
C PHE A 10 19.45 6.88 30.39
N ALA A 11 19.97 6.00 31.26
CA ALA A 11 21.41 5.78 31.41
C ALA A 11 22.05 5.08 30.18
N PHE A 12 21.22 4.55 29.28
CA PHE A 12 21.64 3.87 28.06
C PHE A 12 20.97 4.51 26.86
N GLU A 13 21.67 4.49 25.72
CA GLU A 13 21.08 4.97 24.47
C GLU A 13 19.81 4.19 24.13
N ARG A 14 18.74 4.95 23.91
CA ARG A 14 17.44 4.47 23.45
C ARG A 14 16.94 5.43 22.39
N THR A 15 16.25 4.91 21.39
CA THR A 15 15.55 5.75 20.43
C THR A 15 14.14 6.04 20.94
N ALA A 16 13.62 7.24 20.65
CA ALA A 16 12.24 7.60 20.99
C ALA A 16 11.21 6.60 20.43
N GLY A 17 11.49 6.00 19.26
CA GLY A 17 10.67 4.94 18.68
C GLY A 17 10.65 3.66 19.51
N SER A 18 11.82 3.16 19.94
CA SER A 18 11.91 1.95 20.77
C SER A 18 11.20 2.14 22.12
N LEU A 19 11.36 3.30 22.74
CA LEU A 19 10.70 3.65 23.99
C LEU A 19 9.18 3.73 23.82
N ARG A 20 8.71 4.40 22.75
CA ARG A 20 7.28 4.46 22.43
C ARG A 20 6.68 3.06 22.30
N ASN A 21 7.35 2.16 21.59
CA ASN A 21 6.88 0.80 21.41
C ASN A 21 6.80 0.04 22.74
N ALA A 22 7.84 0.13 23.56
CA ALA A 22 7.85 -0.50 24.89
C ALA A 22 6.71 0.03 25.79
N MET A 23 6.55 1.35 25.85
CA MET A 23 5.48 1.98 26.65
C MET A 23 4.08 1.66 26.11
N SER A 24 3.93 1.47 24.80
CA SER A 24 2.62 1.11 24.22
C SER A 24 2.18 -0.32 24.57
N GLN A 25 3.12 -1.19 24.91
CA GLN A 25 2.85 -2.60 25.28
C GLN A 25 2.71 -2.80 26.79
N ASP A 26 3.08 -1.79 27.59
CA ASP A 26 3.06 -1.87 29.04
C ASP A 26 1.83 -1.14 29.59
N GLU A 27 0.93 -1.89 30.23
CA GLU A 27 -0.37 -1.41 30.72
C GLU A 27 -0.31 -0.29 31.75
N ARG A 28 0.87 -0.07 32.36
CA ARG A 28 1.09 1.00 33.35
C ARG A 28 1.22 2.36 32.70
N PHE A 29 1.53 2.42 31.41
CA PHE A 29 1.70 3.66 30.68
C PHE A 29 0.47 3.96 29.83
N GLU A 30 0.16 5.24 29.70
CA GLU A 30 -0.81 5.72 28.73
C GLU A 30 -0.28 6.94 27.99
N ARG A 31 -0.70 7.05 26.74
CA ARG A 31 -0.45 8.24 25.95
C ARG A 31 -1.45 9.31 26.36
N VAL A 32 -0.97 10.49 26.76
CA VAL A 32 -1.82 11.62 27.21
C VAL A 32 -1.90 12.74 26.17
N ASP A 33 -0.98 12.75 25.20
CA ASP A 33 -0.98 13.63 24.01
C ASP A 33 -0.19 12.95 22.86
N ARG A 34 -0.12 13.52 21.65
CA ARG A 34 0.60 12.98 20.47
C ARG A 34 2.00 12.48 20.78
N GLU A 35 2.73 13.22 21.61
CA GLU A 35 4.11 12.90 22.01
C GLU A 35 4.30 12.75 23.52
N LEU A 36 3.26 12.99 24.31
CA LEU A 36 3.33 12.95 25.76
C LEU A 36 2.81 11.61 26.30
N TRP A 37 3.57 11.07 27.24
CA TRP A 37 3.21 9.87 27.97
C TRP A 37 3.15 10.15 29.48
N GLY A 38 2.29 9.40 30.15
CA GLY A 38 2.13 9.40 31.61
C GLY A 38 1.89 7.99 32.14
N LEU A 39 1.95 7.84 33.46
CA LEU A 39 1.49 6.62 34.10
C LEU A 39 -0.03 6.66 34.24
N LYS A 40 -0.68 5.51 34.03
CA LYS A 40 -2.13 5.36 34.11
C LYS A 40 -2.68 5.72 35.49
N GLU A 41 -1.91 5.48 36.55
CA GLU A 41 -2.25 5.87 37.92
C GLU A 41 -2.37 7.39 38.13
N TRP A 42 -1.78 8.21 37.24
CA TRP A 42 -1.88 9.66 37.32
C TRP A 42 -3.25 10.19 36.88
N GLY A 43 -4.09 9.35 36.25
CA GLY A 43 -5.47 9.70 35.89
C GLY A 43 -5.57 10.87 34.91
N LEU A 44 -4.57 11.06 34.04
CA LEU A 44 -4.49 12.20 33.12
C LEU A 44 -5.38 12.04 31.89
N GLY A 45 -5.89 10.83 31.65
CA GLY A 45 -6.80 10.52 30.55
C GLY A 45 -6.06 10.10 29.29
N SER A 46 -6.54 9.03 28.66
CA SER A 46 -5.90 8.45 27.48
C SER A 46 -6.22 9.23 26.21
N TYR A 47 -5.18 9.70 25.52
CA TYR A 47 -5.27 10.27 24.19
C TYR A 47 -5.25 9.16 23.12
N GLY A 48 -6.45 8.75 22.71
CA GLY A 48 -6.67 7.78 21.63
C GLY A 48 -6.26 8.26 20.22
N GLY A 49 -5.87 9.54 20.07
CA GLY A 49 -5.52 10.15 18.78
C GLY A 49 -6.63 11.06 18.24
N ILE A 50 -6.31 11.82 17.20
CA ILE A 50 -7.23 12.82 16.60
C ILE A 50 -8.58 12.19 16.28
N ARG A 51 -8.61 11.00 15.66
CA ARG A 51 -9.86 10.29 15.32
C ARG A 51 -10.75 10.00 16.53
N SER A 52 -10.16 9.53 17.64
CA SER A 52 -10.92 9.25 18.87
C SER A 52 -11.45 10.53 19.49
N VAL A 53 -10.65 11.59 19.52
CA VAL A 53 -11.06 12.90 20.05
C VAL A 53 -12.18 13.52 19.23
N ILE A 54 -12.15 13.41 17.89
CA ILE A 54 -13.26 13.84 17.04
C ILE A 54 -14.51 13.01 17.34
N ARG A 55 -14.39 11.68 17.43
CA ARG A 55 -15.53 10.80 17.74
C ARG A 55 -16.20 11.17 19.06
N GLU A 56 -15.40 11.33 20.12
CA GLU A 56 -15.88 11.72 21.44
C GLU A 56 -16.53 13.11 21.42
N HIS A 57 -16.00 14.04 20.64
CA HIS A 57 -16.62 15.35 20.46
C HIS A 57 -18.03 15.26 19.88
N LEU A 58 -18.16 14.55 18.74
CA LEU A 58 -19.43 14.41 18.05
C LEU A 58 -20.44 13.69 18.94
N ALA A 59 -20.02 12.62 19.62
CA ALA A 59 -20.87 11.90 20.57
C ALA A 59 -21.40 12.80 21.70
N GLY A 60 -20.58 13.74 22.19
CA GLY A 60 -20.98 14.72 23.21
C GLY A 60 -21.86 15.86 22.70
N ASN A 61 -21.88 16.11 21.39
CA ASN A 61 -22.54 17.27 20.76
C ASN A 61 -23.68 16.88 19.80
N GLY A 62 -24.33 15.74 20.03
CA GLY A 62 -25.49 15.34 19.22
C GLY A 62 -25.14 14.83 17.81
N GLY A 63 -23.88 14.48 17.56
CA GLY A 63 -23.42 13.84 16.33
C GLY A 63 -22.77 14.77 15.30
N GLU A 64 -22.81 16.08 15.51
CA GLU A 64 -22.30 17.10 14.59
C GLU A 64 -21.45 18.16 15.34
N ALA A 65 -20.53 18.81 14.64
CA ALA A 65 -19.73 19.91 15.18
C ALA A 65 -19.22 20.85 14.07
N ASN A 66 -19.05 22.13 14.36
CA ASN A 66 -18.39 23.06 13.44
C ASN A 66 -16.89 22.71 13.31
N LEU A 67 -16.35 22.74 12.09
CA LEU A 67 -14.96 22.37 11.81
C LEU A 67 -13.96 23.31 12.49
N ASP A 68 -14.20 24.62 12.44
CA ASP A 68 -13.26 25.60 12.99
C ASP A 68 -13.22 25.50 14.51
N GLU A 69 -14.37 25.36 15.17
CA GLU A 69 -14.46 25.11 16.61
C GLU A 69 -13.77 23.79 17.00
N LEU A 70 -13.97 22.73 16.21
CA LEU A 70 -13.30 21.44 16.42
C LEU A 70 -11.77 21.58 16.31
N VAL A 71 -11.28 22.31 15.32
CA VAL A 71 -9.85 22.59 15.12
C VAL A 71 -9.28 23.38 16.29
N GLU A 72 -9.91 24.49 16.67
CA GLU A 72 -9.48 25.33 17.80
C GLU A 72 -9.41 24.49 19.08
N ARG A 73 -10.47 23.74 19.38
CA ARG A 73 -10.55 22.93 20.58
C ARG A 73 -9.50 21.83 20.65
N ILE A 74 -9.29 21.10 19.55
CA ILE A 74 -8.33 19.99 19.52
C ILE A 74 -6.90 20.50 19.59
N THR A 75 -6.56 21.55 18.83
CA THR A 75 -5.21 22.13 18.82
C THR A 75 -4.89 22.90 20.11
N GLY A 76 -5.89 23.47 20.79
CA GLY A 76 -5.74 24.08 22.10
C GLY A 76 -5.51 23.08 23.24
N ARG A 77 -5.98 21.83 23.09
CA ARG A 77 -5.85 20.77 24.11
C ARG A 77 -4.70 19.79 23.85
N TYR A 78 -4.39 19.52 22.59
CA TYR A 78 -3.42 18.51 22.18
C TYR A 78 -2.40 19.10 21.22
N SER A 79 -1.17 18.62 21.31
CA SER A 79 -0.04 19.01 20.46
C SER A 79 -0.17 18.40 19.05
N VAL A 80 -1.18 18.84 18.30
CA VAL A 80 -1.46 18.43 16.92
C VAL A 80 -1.63 19.64 16.01
N SER A 81 -1.34 19.50 14.72
CA SER A 81 -1.54 20.59 13.77
C SER A 81 -2.99 20.70 13.31
N ALA A 82 -3.46 21.93 13.07
CA ALA A 82 -4.77 22.20 12.48
C ALA A 82 -4.99 21.41 11.18
N SER A 83 -3.98 21.36 10.31
CA SER A 83 -4.03 20.57 9.07
C SER A 83 -4.28 19.08 9.32
N SER A 84 -3.74 18.51 10.40
CA SER A 84 -4.02 17.12 10.76
C SER A 84 -5.47 16.95 11.22
N VAL A 85 -5.99 17.87 12.04
CA VAL A 85 -7.38 17.81 12.49
C VAL A 85 -8.33 17.91 11.29
N ILE A 86 -8.10 18.86 10.40
CA ILE A 86 -8.85 19.04 9.15
C ILE A 86 -8.78 17.77 8.30
N ALA A 87 -7.60 17.17 8.13
CA ALA A 87 -7.45 15.95 7.35
C ALA A 87 -8.28 14.78 7.93
N TYR A 88 -8.26 14.60 9.25
CA TYR A 88 -9.06 13.56 9.90
C TYR A 88 -10.56 13.85 9.90
N ALA A 89 -10.97 15.11 10.03
CA ALA A 89 -12.38 15.52 9.95
C ALA A 89 -12.98 15.31 8.55
N ASN A 90 -12.16 15.45 7.51
CA ASN A 90 -12.54 15.18 6.11
C ASN A 90 -12.36 13.73 5.67
N ALA A 91 -11.93 12.85 6.58
CA ALA A 91 -11.67 11.45 6.29
C ALA A 91 -12.59 10.51 7.07
N ALA A 92 -12.89 9.37 6.46
CA ALA A 92 -13.75 8.38 7.06
C ALA A 92 -13.24 7.96 8.46
N PRO A 93 -14.14 7.87 9.46
CA PRO A 93 -15.58 7.68 9.34
C PRO A 93 -16.35 9.02 9.40
N PHE A 94 -15.66 10.14 9.27
CA PHE A 94 -16.23 11.48 9.31
C PHE A 94 -16.33 12.05 7.90
N GLU A 95 -17.21 13.03 7.77
CA GLU A 95 -17.27 13.91 6.61
C GLU A 95 -17.48 15.34 7.11
N THR A 96 -16.94 16.31 6.36
CA THR A 96 -17.28 17.72 6.54
C THR A 96 -18.15 18.16 5.39
N VAL A 97 -19.35 18.67 5.68
CA VAL A 97 -20.27 19.23 4.71
C VAL A 97 -20.58 20.66 5.15
N GLU A 98 -20.30 21.63 4.29
CA GLU A 98 -20.55 23.07 4.57
C GLU A 98 -19.98 23.53 5.93
N GLY A 99 -18.75 23.11 6.24
CA GLY A 99 -18.08 23.47 7.51
C GLY A 99 -18.58 22.71 8.74
N THR A 100 -19.53 21.78 8.59
CA THR A 100 -20.03 20.93 9.67
C THR A 100 -19.48 19.52 9.55
N VAL A 101 -18.76 19.08 10.58
CA VAL A 101 -18.20 17.73 10.72
C VAL A 101 -19.26 16.83 11.34
N ARG A 102 -19.45 15.65 10.75
CA ARG A 102 -20.36 14.62 11.27
C ARG A 102 -19.87 13.22 10.95
N THR A 103 -20.50 12.21 11.53
CA THR A 103 -20.26 10.82 11.11
C THR A 103 -20.85 10.62 9.71
N MET A 104 -20.03 10.08 8.80
CA MET A 104 -20.42 9.84 7.41
C MET A 104 -21.61 8.87 7.35
N ARG A 105 -22.60 9.17 6.51
CA ARG A 105 -23.81 8.35 6.38
C ARG A 105 -23.58 7.04 5.61
N SER A 106 -22.56 7.01 4.76
CA SER A 106 -22.10 5.82 4.05
C SER A 106 -20.63 5.56 4.38
N SER A 107 -20.24 4.28 4.43
CA SER A 107 -18.82 3.95 4.52
C SER A 107 -18.13 4.38 3.22
N ARG A 108 -17.10 5.21 3.32
CA ARG A 108 -16.23 5.45 2.16
C ARG A 108 -15.54 4.12 1.79
N THR A 109 -15.88 3.59 0.63
CA THR A 109 -15.11 2.54 -0.04
C THR A 109 -13.86 3.18 -0.63
N ALA A 110 -12.80 2.42 -0.82
CA ALA A 110 -11.70 2.93 -1.62
C ALA A 110 -12.22 3.09 -3.08
N ASP A 111 -11.89 4.19 -3.76
CA ASP A 111 -12.40 4.38 -5.14
C ASP A 111 -11.39 3.86 -6.18
N LYS A 112 -10.12 3.70 -5.78
CA LYS A 112 -9.05 3.31 -6.69
C LYS A 112 -9.03 1.79 -6.87
N PRO A 113 -9.23 1.26 -8.08
CA PRO A 113 -9.21 -0.18 -8.29
C PRO A 113 -7.76 -0.71 -8.29
N PRO A 114 -7.55 -2.00 -7.95
CA PRO A 114 -6.23 -2.61 -7.87
C PRO A 114 -5.39 -2.50 -9.16
N GLU A 115 -5.99 -2.71 -10.33
CA GLU A 115 -5.30 -2.68 -11.63
C GLU A 115 -4.67 -1.32 -11.96
N ARG A 116 -5.24 -0.23 -11.44
CA ARG A 116 -4.73 1.16 -11.61
C ARG A 116 -3.72 1.56 -10.54
N THR A 117 -3.27 0.62 -9.72
CA THR A 117 -2.37 0.89 -8.59
C THR A 117 -0.96 0.45 -8.92
N ARG A 118 -0.02 1.39 -8.79
CA ARG A 118 1.41 1.16 -8.97
C ARG A 118 1.88 -0.04 -8.17
N ARG A 119 2.76 -0.87 -8.74
CA ARG A 119 3.38 -2.04 -8.08
C ARG A 119 2.39 -3.09 -7.58
N LEU A 120 1.12 -3.04 -8.00
CA LEU A 120 0.10 -4.02 -7.64
C LEU A 120 -0.23 -4.86 -8.86
N PHE A 121 0.22 -6.12 -8.83
CA PHE A 121 0.17 -7.02 -9.97
C PHE A 121 -0.84 -8.12 -9.74
N ARG A 122 -1.67 -8.38 -10.74
CA ARG A 122 -2.66 -9.46 -10.67
C ARG A 122 -1.96 -10.81 -10.78
N ARG A 123 -2.44 -11.78 -9.99
CA ARG A 123 -2.03 -13.19 -9.98
C ARG A 123 -3.25 -14.07 -10.26
N PRO A 124 -3.07 -15.34 -10.68
CA PRO A 124 -4.21 -16.25 -10.91
C PRO A 124 -5.19 -16.29 -9.73
N ASN A 125 -4.65 -16.40 -8.50
CA ASN A 125 -5.46 -16.56 -7.29
C ASN A 125 -5.46 -15.33 -6.36
N GLY A 126 -5.06 -14.15 -6.86
CA GLY A 126 -4.91 -13.00 -5.97
C GLY A 126 -4.16 -11.82 -6.57
N TRP A 127 -3.46 -11.09 -5.72
CA TRP A 127 -2.66 -9.93 -6.09
C TRP A 127 -1.33 -9.93 -5.35
N ALA A 128 -0.31 -9.37 -5.98
CA ALA A 128 1.02 -9.22 -5.40
C ALA A 128 1.38 -7.72 -5.37
N TYR A 129 1.58 -7.19 -4.17
CA TYR A 129 2.02 -5.81 -3.97
C TYR A 129 3.54 -5.76 -3.78
N ARG A 130 4.27 -5.18 -4.74
CA ARG A 130 5.71 -5.02 -4.64
C ARG A 130 6.07 -3.83 -3.75
N ILE A 131 6.85 -4.12 -2.71
CA ILE A 131 7.42 -3.11 -1.82
C ILE A 131 8.94 -3.15 -1.92
N THR A 132 9.56 -2.03 -1.56
CA THR A 132 10.99 -2.00 -1.25
C THR A 132 11.13 -2.08 0.27
N VAL A 133 11.88 -3.06 0.77
CA VAL A 133 12.04 -3.31 2.20
C VAL A 133 12.82 -2.17 2.82
N SER A 134 12.23 -1.48 3.79
CA SER A 134 12.89 -0.39 4.52
C SER A 134 13.49 -0.87 5.84
N PRO A 135 14.46 -0.15 6.42
CA PRO A 135 14.94 -0.43 7.79
C PRO A 135 13.82 -0.44 8.84
N ASP A 136 12.75 0.32 8.64
CA ASP A 136 11.61 0.35 9.56
C ASP A 136 10.76 -0.93 9.48
N HIS A 137 10.68 -1.58 8.32
CA HIS A 137 10.06 -2.90 8.22
C HIS A 137 10.86 -3.94 9.04
N LEU A 138 12.20 -3.91 8.96
CA LEU A 138 13.08 -4.80 9.72
C LEU A 138 13.01 -4.57 11.23
N ARG A 139 12.78 -3.32 11.65
CA ARG A 139 12.52 -2.98 13.06
C ARG A 139 11.15 -3.46 13.54
N GLY A 140 10.22 -3.68 12.61
CA GLY A 140 8.90 -4.21 12.87
C GLY A 140 7.80 -3.17 12.93
N SER A 141 7.98 -2.01 12.30
CA SER A 141 6.92 -1.04 12.11
C SER A 141 5.88 -1.54 11.11
N GLY A 142 4.60 -1.25 11.38
CA GLY A 142 3.58 -1.26 10.33
C GLY A 142 3.81 -0.12 9.33
N PHE A 143 3.16 -0.18 8.18
CA PHE A 143 3.36 0.80 7.11
C PHE A 143 2.09 0.97 6.27
N VAL A 144 2.00 2.09 5.56
CA VAL A 144 0.83 2.43 4.74
C VAL A 144 0.67 1.43 3.60
N ALA A 145 -0.56 0.93 3.44
CA ALA A 145 -0.98 0.13 2.31
C ALA A 145 -1.58 1.05 1.23
N PRO A 146 -1.49 0.68 -0.06
CA PRO A 146 -2.27 1.35 -1.09
C PRO A 146 -3.76 1.29 -0.76
N THR A 147 -4.49 2.37 -1.01
CA THR A 147 -5.94 2.44 -0.78
C THR A 147 -6.70 1.32 -1.52
N ALA A 148 -6.18 0.85 -2.66
CA ALA A 148 -6.74 -0.30 -3.39
C ALA A 148 -6.73 -1.62 -2.59
N MET A 149 -5.84 -1.79 -1.60
CA MET A 149 -5.88 -2.97 -0.71
C MET A 149 -7.14 -2.99 0.15
N ALA A 150 -7.67 -1.82 0.52
CA ALA A 150 -8.94 -1.75 1.24
C ALA A 150 -10.11 -2.24 0.37
N ASN A 151 -10.10 -1.91 -0.93
CA ASN A 151 -11.09 -2.45 -1.87
C ASN A 151 -10.97 -3.95 -2.07
N LEU A 152 -9.74 -4.41 -2.29
CA LEU A 152 -9.46 -5.82 -2.55
C LEU A 152 -9.93 -6.72 -1.39
N LEU A 153 -9.86 -6.21 -0.17
CA LEU A 153 -10.18 -6.95 1.05
C LEU A 153 -11.52 -6.57 1.67
N ASP A 154 -12.27 -5.68 1.03
CA ASP A 154 -13.54 -5.14 1.53
C ASP A 154 -13.42 -4.60 2.96
N ILE A 155 -12.39 -3.77 3.18
CA ILE A 155 -12.08 -3.14 4.47
C ILE A 155 -12.58 -1.71 4.44
N GLY A 156 -13.54 -1.40 5.31
CA GLY A 156 -14.01 -0.03 5.53
C GLY A 156 -13.13 0.75 6.52
N ALA A 157 -13.23 2.08 6.51
CA ALA A 157 -12.53 2.91 7.48
C ALA A 157 -12.96 2.60 8.93
N GLY A 158 -11.98 2.48 9.82
CA GLY A 158 -12.16 2.13 11.23
C GLY A 158 -12.14 0.64 11.51
N THR A 159 -12.06 -0.19 10.47
CA THR A 159 -12.01 -1.64 10.61
C THR A 159 -10.57 -2.16 10.62
N THR A 160 -10.42 -3.36 11.18
CA THR A 160 -9.17 -4.12 11.21
C THR A 160 -9.50 -5.53 10.75
N LEU A 161 -8.75 -6.03 9.78
CA LEU A 161 -8.88 -7.38 9.25
C LEU A 161 -7.60 -8.16 9.55
N GLN A 162 -7.77 -9.44 9.91
CA GLN A 162 -6.69 -10.40 10.04
C GLN A 162 -6.74 -11.35 8.84
N LEU A 163 -5.62 -11.44 8.14
CA LEU A 163 -5.39 -12.36 7.03
C LEU A 163 -4.64 -13.57 7.55
N ASP A 164 -5.04 -14.77 7.14
CA ASP A 164 -4.32 -15.99 7.52
C ASP A 164 -2.95 -16.01 6.85
N SER A 165 -1.93 -16.49 7.55
CA SER A 165 -0.59 -16.66 6.96
C SER A 165 0.20 -17.75 7.68
N ARG A 166 1.26 -18.25 7.03
CA ARG A 166 2.15 -19.28 7.59
C ARG A 166 2.79 -18.91 8.93
N LEU A 167 3.08 -17.62 9.16
CA LEU A 167 3.72 -17.13 10.38
C LEU A 167 2.74 -16.46 11.34
N GLY A 168 1.47 -16.87 11.29
CA GLY A 168 0.38 -16.33 12.10
C GLY A 168 -0.29 -15.09 11.49
N PRO A 169 -1.45 -14.66 12.02
CA PRO A 169 -2.32 -13.71 11.35
C PRO A 169 -1.62 -12.39 10.98
N GLN A 170 -1.75 -11.96 9.72
CA GLN A 170 -1.27 -10.67 9.25
C GLN A 170 -2.37 -9.63 9.31
N VAL A 171 -2.11 -8.53 10.01
CA VAL A 171 -3.08 -7.44 10.17
C VAL A 171 -3.00 -6.49 8.98
N ILE A 172 -4.18 -6.06 8.51
CA ILE A 172 -4.37 -4.85 7.74
C ILE A 172 -5.51 -4.04 8.36
N ALA A 173 -5.32 -2.74 8.54
CA ALA A 173 -6.26 -1.89 9.26
C ALA A 173 -6.44 -0.55 8.55
N TRP A 174 -7.64 0.01 8.61
CA TRP A 174 -7.89 1.38 8.12
C TRP A 174 -8.32 2.30 9.26
N THR A 175 -7.49 2.38 10.30
CA THR A 175 -7.76 3.20 11.48
C THR A 175 -7.29 4.65 11.34
N GLY A 176 -6.36 4.92 10.42
CA GLY A 176 -5.87 6.26 10.07
C GLY A 176 -6.53 6.86 8.83
N LEU A 177 -5.81 7.78 8.18
CA LEU A 177 -6.23 8.39 6.90
C LEU A 177 -6.15 7.40 5.73
N GLN A 178 -5.22 6.45 5.81
CA GLN A 178 -4.99 5.41 4.80
C GLN A 178 -5.00 4.03 5.48
N PRO A 179 -5.29 2.96 4.72
CA PRO A 179 -5.07 1.61 5.21
C PRO A 179 -3.58 1.38 5.48
N SER A 180 -3.27 0.48 6.40
CA SER A 180 -1.91 0.10 6.76
C SER A 180 -1.80 -1.39 7.02
N PHE A 181 -0.67 -1.97 6.63
CA PHE A 181 -0.27 -3.29 7.07
C PHE A 181 0.32 -3.19 8.49
N GLY A 182 0.03 -4.20 9.32
CA GLY A 182 0.80 -4.47 10.51
C GLY A 182 2.23 -4.89 10.18
N SER A 183 3.04 -5.11 11.21
CA SER A 183 4.44 -5.51 11.06
C SER A 183 4.61 -6.77 10.19
N ILE A 184 5.50 -6.70 9.20
CA ILE A 184 5.90 -7.85 8.38
C ILE A 184 7.25 -8.44 8.79
N ARG A 185 7.86 -7.95 9.89
CA ARG A 185 9.21 -8.34 10.33
C ARG A 185 9.41 -9.85 10.43
N ARG A 186 8.40 -10.57 10.90
CA ARG A 186 8.49 -12.04 11.04
C ARG A 186 8.73 -12.75 9.72
N PHE A 187 8.16 -12.27 8.62
CA PHE A 187 8.40 -12.82 7.29
C PHE A 187 9.78 -12.43 6.76
N LEU A 188 10.21 -11.19 7.01
CA LEU A 188 11.55 -10.73 6.63
C LEU A 188 12.66 -11.54 7.30
N LEU A 189 12.49 -11.88 8.59
CA LEU A 189 13.44 -12.70 9.33
C LEU A 189 13.44 -14.16 8.86
N ASP A 190 12.27 -14.72 8.56
CA ASP A 190 12.14 -16.11 8.09
C ASP A 190 12.71 -16.30 6.68
N ALA A 191 12.58 -15.28 5.82
CA ALA A 191 13.09 -15.29 4.44
C ALA A 191 14.51 -14.70 4.28
N ASP A 192 15.16 -14.30 5.39
CA ASP A 192 16.50 -13.67 5.41
C ASP A 192 16.64 -12.47 4.45
N VAL A 193 15.65 -11.57 4.45
CA VAL A 193 15.57 -10.45 3.50
C VAL A 193 16.19 -9.18 4.08
N GLU A 194 17.11 -8.58 3.35
CA GLU A 194 17.80 -7.34 3.73
C GLU A 194 17.03 -6.07 3.33
N ALA A 195 17.40 -4.94 3.93
CA ALA A 195 16.87 -3.64 3.52
C ALA A 195 17.29 -3.27 2.09
N ASN A 196 16.47 -2.45 1.43
CA ASN A 196 16.62 -2.00 0.04
C ASN A 196 16.51 -3.10 -1.01
N THR A 197 16.01 -4.27 -0.63
CA THR A 197 15.57 -5.31 -1.56
C THR A 197 14.08 -5.16 -1.84
N ASP A 198 13.63 -5.60 -3.01
CA ASP A 198 12.20 -5.66 -3.28
C ASP A 198 11.61 -6.99 -2.77
N ALA A 199 10.34 -6.95 -2.38
CA ALA A 199 9.57 -8.12 -1.98
C ALA A 199 8.11 -7.96 -2.40
N PHE A 200 7.39 -9.07 -2.53
CA PHE A 200 5.95 -9.08 -2.74
C PHE A 200 5.21 -9.42 -1.45
N LEU A 201 4.19 -8.63 -1.16
CA LEU A 201 3.13 -8.99 -0.24
C LEU A 201 1.99 -9.54 -1.07
N THR A 202 1.73 -10.84 -0.98
CA THR A 202 0.67 -11.47 -1.77
C THR A 202 -0.58 -11.64 -0.93
N VAL A 203 -1.72 -11.40 -1.55
CA VAL A 203 -3.02 -11.64 -0.92
C VAL A 203 -3.90 -12.42 -1.88
N SER A 204 -4.35 -13.59 -1.44
CA SER A 204 -5.25 -14.44 -2.22
C SER A 204 -6.69 -13.95 -2.15
N ILE A 205 -7.53 -14.46 -3.05
CA ILE A 205 -8.99 -14.27 -3.00
C ILE A 205 -9.60 -14.81 -1.69
N ASP A 206 -9.00 -15.85 -1.12
CA ASP A 206 -9.40 -16.48 0.14
C ASP A 206 -8.84 -15.74 1.38
N ARG A 207 -8.32 -14.52 1.20
CA ARG A 207 -7.76 -13.67 2.27
C ARG A 207 -6.56 -14.30 2.99
N VAL A 208 -5.79 -15.13 2.27
CA VAL A 208 -4.49 -15.63 2.74
C VAL A 208 -3.42 -14.62 2.35
N PHE A 209 -2.62 -14.21 3.32
CA PHE A 209 -1.45 -13.38 3.15
C PHE A 209 -0.21 -14.25 3.04
N ASP A 210 0.68 -13.91 2.10
CA ASP A 210 2.02 -14.46 2.06
C ASP A 210 3.06 -13.39 1.70
N PHE A 211 4.32 -13.76 1.87
CA PHE A 211 5.47 -12.93 1.61
C PHE A 211 6.45 -13.67 0.70
N GLU A 212 6.87 -13.01 -0.37
CA GLU A 212 7.82 -13.56 -1.34
C GLU A 212 8.95 -12.56 -1.57
N ALA A 213 10.21 -12.98 -1.40
CA ALA A 213 11.35 -12.17 -1.81
C ALA A 213 11.36 -12.03 -3.35
N VAL A 214 11.64 -10.83 -3.85
CA VAL A 214 11.84 -10.65 -5.30
C VAL A 214 13.18 -11.29 -5.67
N ARG A 215 13.17 -12.05 -6.76
CA ARG A 215 14.40 -12.67 -7.28
C ARG A 215 15.40 -11.60 -7.68
N ALA A 216 16.69 -11.91 -7.48
CA ALA A 216 17.76 -11.00 -7.87
C ALA A 216 17.72 -10.74 -9.38
N LYS A 217 17.83 -9.45 -9.74
CA LYS A 217 17.97 -9.05 -11.14
C LYS A 217 19.29 -9.54 -11.70
N THR A 218 19.27 -10.05 -12.92
CA THR A 218 20.44 -10.59 -13.61
C THR A 218 20.91 -9.67 -14.74
N GLY A 219 20.08 -8.70 -15.12
CA GLY A 219 20.28 -7.87 -16.31
C GLY A 219 19.75 -8.51 -17.59
N ASP A 220 19.29 -9.76 -17.53
CA ASP A 220 18.50 -10.36 -18.61
C ASP A 220 17.09 -9.72 -18.59
N PRO A 221 16.63 -9.08 -19.69
CA PRO A 221 15.38 -8.32 -19.68
C PRO A 221 14.15 -9.16 -19.35
N THR A 222 14.08 -10.40 -19.85
CA THR A 222 12.94 -11.30 -19.61
C THR A 222 12.91 -11.76 -18.16
N HIS A 223 14.06 -12.19 -17.63
CA HIS A 223 14.21 -12.55 -16.22
C HIS A 223 13.84 -11.39 -15.30
N ASP A 224 14.39 -10.20 -15.55
CA ASP A 224 14.17 -9.01 -14.74
C ASP A 224 12.70 -8.58 -14.80
N LEU A 225 12.06 -8.66 -15.96
CA LEU A 225 10.63 -8.39 -16.15
C LEU A 225 9.77 -9.34 -15.31
N LEU A 226 10.00 -10.65 -15.42
CA LEU A 226 9.28 -11.66 -14.65
C LEU A 226 9.52 -11.50 -13.15
N ALA A 227 10.73 -11.12 -12.72
CA ALA A 227 11.03 -10.81 -11.33
C ALA A 227 10.25 -9.57 -10.84
N LEU A 228 10.18 -8.51 -11.66
CA LEU A 228 9.49 -7.26 -11.32
C LEU A 228 7.97 -7.42 -11.17
N ILE A 229 7.33 -8.28 -11.98
CA ILE A 229 5.90 -8.60 -11.83
C ILE A 229 5.65 -9.80 -10.90
N GLY A 230 6.73 -10.44 -10.47
CA GLY A 230 6.77 -11.61 -9.58
C GLY A 230 6.37 -12.93 -10.25
N ALA A 231 6.16 -12.97 -11.56
CA ALA A 231 5.81 -14.18 -12.31
C ALA A 231 6.94 -15.24 -12.20
N PRO A 232 6.63 -16.55 -12.28
CA PRO A 232 7.63 -17.60 -12.23
C PRO A 232 8.46 -17.67 -13.53
N GLU A 233 9.74 -18.03 -13.43
CA GLU A 233 10.68 -18.10 -14.57
C GLU A 233 10.36 -19.21 -15.57
N ASN A 234 9.87 -20.36 -15.11
CA ASN A 234 9.50 -21.49 -15.95
C ASN A 234 8.14 -21.33 -16.64
N THR A 235 7.75 -20.08 -16.95
CA THR A 235 6.51 -19.86 -17.68
C THR A 235 6.72 -20.14 -19.16
N GLY A 236 5.76 -20.84 -19.79
CA GLY A 236 5.74 -21.03 -21.25
C GLY A 236 5.66 -19.72 -22.03
N ASP A 237 4.62 -18.92 -21.79
CA ASP A 237 4.41 -17.64 -22.47
C ASP A 237 4.65 -16.45 -21.50
N VAL A 238 5.71 -15.68 -21.75
CA VAL A 238 6.07 -14.49 -20.97
C VAL A 238 5.02 -13.39 -21.15
N TRP A 239 4.50 -13.21 -22.36
CA TRP A 239 3.52 -12.18 -22.67
C TRP A 239 2.21 -12.40 -21.92
N GLU A 240 1.72 -13.64 -21.86
CA GLU A 240 0.54 -13.98 -21.05
C GLU A 240 0.69 -13.54 -19.59
N ARG A 241 1.89 -13.65 -19.01
CA ARG A 241 2.14 -13.20 -17.62
C ARG A 241 2.17 -11.71 -17.49
N VAL A 242 2.74 -11.01 -18.46
CA VAL A 242 2.77 -9.55 -18.49
C VAL A 242 1.35 -9.01 -18.58
N ALA A 243 0.55 -9.52 -19.52
CA ALA A 243 -0.86 -9.16 -19.67
C ALA A 243 -1.64 -9.46 -18.39
N LEU A 244 -1.49 -10.66 -17.83
CA LEU A 244 -2.11 -11.02 -16.55
C LEU A 244 -1.71 -10.07 -15.44
N ALA A 245 -0.43 -9.73 -15.27
CA ALA A 245 0.06 -8.83 -14.23
C ALA A 245 -0.50 -7.40 -14.36
N ALA A 246 -0.81 -6.97 -15.59
CA ALA A 246 -1.52 -5.72 -15.90
C ALA A 246 -3.06 -5.84 -15.78
N ASN A 247 -3.57 -7.02 -15.39
CA ASN A 247 -4.98 -7.36 -15.38
C ASN A 247 -5.65 -7.16 -16.76
N GLN A 248 -4.95 -7.55 -17.81
CA GLN A 248 -5.39 -7.49 -19.21
C GLN A 248 -5.47 -8.89 -19.81
N ASP A 249 -6.24 -9.02 -20.89
CA ASP A 249 -6.26 -10.24 -21.71
C ASP A 249 -4.98 -10.32 -22.56
N PRO A 250 -4.37 -11.50 -22.78
CA PRO A 250 -3.20 -11.65 -23.66
C PRO A 250 -3.40 -11.15 -25.10
N SER A 251 -4.65 -11.10 -25.59
CA SER A 251 -4.99 -10.51 -26.89
C SER A 251 -4.97 -8.97 -26.91
N THR A 252 -4.81 -8.33 -25.75
CA THR A 252 -4.72 -6.87 -25.64
C THR A 252 -3.49 -6.37 -26.41
N PRO A 253 -3.61 -5.33 -27.24
CA PRO A 253 -2.48 -4.81 -28.02
C PRO A 253 -1.28 -4.45 -27.13
N PHE A 254 -0.08 -4.77 -27.60
CA PHE A 254 1.17 -4.57 -26.86
C PHE A 254 1.30 -3.16 -26.27
N VAL A 255 1.07 -2.14 -27.10
CA VAL A 255 1.15 -0.73 -26.73
C VAL A 255 0.17 -0.38 -25.60
N SER A 256 -1.04 -0.95 -25.62
CA SER A 256 -2.04 -0.70 -24.59
C SER A 256 -1.62 -1.26 -23.23
N VAL A 257 -0.96 -2.42 -23.18
CA VAL A 257 -0.41 -2.98 -21.94
C VAL A 257 0.74 -2.13 -21.41
N VAL A 258 1.63 -1.63 -22.29
CA VAL A 258 2.69 -0.69 -21.90
C VAL A 258 2.10 0.59 -21.31
N ASP A 259 1.07 1.14 -21.93
CA ASP A 259 0.37 2.34 -21.44
C ASP A 259 -0.27 2.12 -20.06
N VAL A 260 -0.78 0.92 -19.78
CA VAL A 260 -1.27 0.56 -18.44
C VAL A 260 -0.15 0.68 -17.40
N PHE A 261 1.02 0.09 -17.64
CA PHE A 261 2.15 0.18 -16.71
C PHE A 261 2.65 1.62 -16.54
N ARG A 262 2.74 2.40 -17.62
CA ARG A 262 3.12 3.83 -17.57
C ARG A 262 2.13 4.66 -16.76
N SER A 263 0.83 4.53 -17.05
CA SER A 263 -0.21 5.36 -16.44
C SER A 263 -0.30 5.20 -14.92
N ARG A 264 0.10 4.04 -14.39
CA ARG A 264 0.17 3.79 -12.94
C ARG A 264 1.56 4.04 -12.33
N GLY A 265 2.59 4.33 -13.14
CA GLY A 265 3.95 4.68 -12.68
C GLY A 265 4.90 3.49 -12.52
N ASP A 266 4.62 2.36 -13.16
CA ASP A 266 5.53 1.21 -13.24
C ASP A 266 6.45 1.35 -14.47
N ASP A 267 7.16 2.47 -14.52
CA ASP A 267 8.05 2.83 -15.64
C ASP A 267 9.18 1.82 -15.86
N ASP A 268 9.69 1.23 -14.78
CA ASP A 268 10.74 0.21 -14.83
C ASP A 268 10.31 -1.05 -15.59
N ILE A 269 9.03 -1.41 -15.52
CA ILE A 269 8.45 -2.50 -16.31
C ILE A 269 8.21 -2.03 -17.75
N ALA A 270 7.61 -0.86 -17.92
CA ALA A 270 7.28 -0.32 -19.25
C ALA A 270 8.53 -0.09 -20.12
N ASP A 271 9.64 0.36 -19.53
CA ASP A 271 10.94 0.54 -20.19
C ASP A 271 11.47 -0.80 -20.74
N ILE A 272 11.44 -1.86 -19.92
CA ILE A 272 11.87 -3.20 -20.34
C ILE A 272 10.99 -3.73 -21.47
N LEU A 273 9.66 -3.60 -21.35
CA LEU A 273 8.73 -4.03 -22.40
C LEU A 273 9.05 -3.35 -23.73
N VAL A 274 9.15 -2.02 -23.76
CA VAL A 274 9.48 -1.28 -24.99
C VAL A 274 10.81 -1.76 -25.59
N GLY A 275 11.82 -2.01 -24.76
CA GLY A 275 13.11 -2.56 -25.19
C GLY A 275 13.05 -4.01 -25.72
N GLN A 276 11.98 -4.75 -25.40
CA GLN A 276 11.79 -6.17 -25.76
C GLN A 276 10.62 -6.38 -26.73
N ARG A 277 10.15 -5.32 -27.38
CA ARG A 277 8.97 -5.38 -28.27
C ARG A 277 9.06 -6.47 -29.32
N HIS A 278 10.21 -6.65 -29.97
CA HIS A 278 10.37 -7.64 -31.04
C HIS A 278 10.18 -9.08 -30.57
N GLU A 279 10.46 -9.37 -29.30
CA GLU A 279 10.41 -10.71 -28.72
C GLU A 279 9.07 -10.98 -28.02
N LEU A 280 8.41 -9.93 -27.52
CA LEU A 280 7.23 -10.05 -26.66
C LEU A 280 5.92 -9.56 -27.29
N ASP A 281 5.95 -8.82 -28.40
CA ASP A 281 4.75 -8.33 -29.09
C ASP A 281 4.17 -9.45 -29.98
N PRO A 282 3.02 -10.04 -29.64
CA PRO A 282 2.43 -11.13 -30.42
C PRO A 282 2.09 -10.71 -31.86
N GLY A 283 1.89 -9.41 -32.10
CA GLY A 283 1.61 -8.85 -33.43
C GLY A 283 2.87 -8.49 -34.24
N ALA A 284 4.07 -8.61 -33.66
CA ALA A 284 5.30 -8.28 -34.38
C ALA A 284 5.61 -9.27 -35.50
N GLU A 285 5.30 -10.56 -35.34
CA GLU A 285 5.50 -11.56 -36.40
C GLU A 285 4.54 -11.37 -37.59
N GLU A 286 3.26 -11.05 -37.33
CA GLU A 286 2.27 -10.78 -38.39
C GLU A 286 2.64 -9.55 -39.24
N ALA A 287 3.17 -8.50 -38.61
CA ALA A 287 3.62 -7.29 -39.30
C ALA A 287 4.85 -7.54 -40.20
N VAL A 288 5.78 -8.40 -39.75
CA VAL A 288 6.97 -8.76 -40.54
C VAL A 288 6.59 -9.65 -41.73
N ILE A 289 5.66 -10.60 -41.56
CA ILE A 289 5.16 -11.45 -42.64
C ILE A 289 4.37 -10.63 -43.67
N SER A 290 3.54 -9.68 -43.21
CA SER A 290 2.80 -8.77 -44.11
C SER A 290 3.71 -7.83 -44.89
N ALA A 291 4.86 -7.42 -44.33
CA ALA A 291 5.83 -6.56 -45.02
C ALA A 291 6.74 -7.33 -45.98
N ALA A 292 6.92 -8.65 -45.78
CA ALA A 292 7.79 -9.51 -46.57
C ALA A 292 7.13 -10.12 -47.82
N ALA A 293 5.83 -9.90 -48.04
CA ALA A 293 5.16 -10.30 -49.28
C ALA A 293 5.27 -9.18 -50.34
N PRO A 294 6.20 -9.24 -51.31
CA PRO A 294 6.11 -8.37 -52.46
C PRO A 294 4.85 -8.75 -53.25
N ASP A 295 4.06 -7.74 -53.58
CA ASP A 295 2.90 -7.84 -54.46
C ASP A 295 3.37 -8.33 -55.84
N VAL A 296 3.16 -9.62 -56.14
CA VAL A 296 3.53 -10.27 -57.43
C VAL A 296 2.59 -9.84 -58.58
N SER A 297 1.71 -8.85 -58.37
CA SER A 297 0.76 -8.41 -59.40
C SER A 297 1.30 -7.46 -60.49
N TYR A 298 2.60 -7.09 -60.49
CA TYR A 298 3.15 -6.10 -61.44
C TYR A 298 4.27 -6.58 -62.41
N ILE A 299 4.45 -7.90 -62.65
CA ILE A 299 5.40 -8.40 -63.66
C ILE A 299 4.71 -9.32 -64.70
N MET A 300 3.65 -8.84 -65.35
CA MET A 300 3.11 -9.48 -66.56
C MET A 300 2.66 -8.50 -67.66
N ASP A 301 3.05 -7.23 -67.62
CA ASP A 301 2.72 -6.23 -68.67
C ASP A 301 3.92 -5.79 -69.51
N LEU A 302 4.99 -6.59 -69.57
CA LEU A 302 6.13 -6.31 -70.46
C LEU A 302 6.78 -7.58 -71.01
N LEU A 303 6.01 -8.35 -71.79
CA LEU A 303 6.52 -9.30 -72.78
C LEU A 303 5.67 -9.24 -74.05
#